data_AF-H9WTE6-F1
#
_entry.id   AF-H9WTE6-F1
#
_cell.length_a   1.000
_cell.length_b   1.000
_cell.length_c   1.000
_cell.angle_alpha   90.00
_cell.angle_beta   90.00
_cell.angle_gamma   90.00
#
_symmetry.space_group_name_H-M   'P 1'
#
loop_
_entity.id
_entity.type
_entity.pdbx_description
1 polymer ?
#
loop_
_entity_poly.entity_id
_entity_poly.type
_entity_poly.pdbx_seq_one_letter_code
_entity_poly.pdbx_strand_id
1 'polypeptide(L)' 'PSFSRKKEEATMAPAQPKSGIFVGLNKGHIVTKRELAPRPSANKGKRSKRTDFVRKLIREVAGFAPYEKRITELLKVGKD' A
#
# COMPACT_ATOMS: atom_id res chain seq x y z
N PRO A 1 9.25 -23.13 3.16
CA PRO A 1 9.72 -22.44 1.93
C PRO A 1 9.61 -20.92 2.09
N SER A 2 10.73 -20.32 2.47
CA SER A 2 10.97 -18.90 2.71
C SER A 2 10.83 -18.07 1.44
N PHE A 3 9.86 -17.16 1.41
CA PHE A 3 9.94 -15.98 0.54
C PHE A 3 9.70 -14.73 1.38
N SER A 4 10.70 -14.41 2.21
CA SER A 4 10.85 -13.08 2.77
C SER A 4 11.12 -12.14 1.60
N ARG A 5 10.05 -11.56 1.06
CA ARG A 5 10.15 -10.43 0.15
C ARG A 5 10.79 -9.30 0.96
N LYS A 6 12.13 -9.21 0.87
CA LYS A 6 12.93 -8.05 1.28
C LYS A 6 12.14 -6.86 0.76
N LYS A 7 11.62 -6.06 1.68
CA LYS A 7 10.96 -4.82 1.32
C LYS A 7 12.10 -3.95 0.81
N GLU A 8 12.29 -3.92 -0.50
CA GLU A 8 13.15 -2.96 -1.15
C GLU A 8 12.75 -1.59 -0.61
N GLU A 9 13.64 -1.02 0.18
CA GLU A 9 13.54 0.37 0.57
C GLU A 9 13.78 1.15 -0.71
N ALA A 10 12.69 1.54 -1.36
CA ALA A 10 12.75 2.64 -2.31
C ALA A 10 13.35 3.82 -1.55
N THR A 11 14.65 4.06 -1.76
CA THR A 11 15.37 5.23 -1.32
C THR A 11 14.80 6.42 -2.06
N MET A 12 13.64 6.89 -1.60
CA MET A 12 13.07 8.14 -2.05
C MET A 12 14.07 9.23 -1.70
N ALA A 13 14.59 9.90 -2.73
CA ALA A 13 15.60 10.95 -2.59
C ALA A 13 15.23 11.88 -1.42
N PRO A 14 16.20 12.30 -0.57
CA PRO A 14 15.91 13.15 0.56
C PRO A 14 15.17 14.39 0.06
N ALA A 15 14.02 14.68 0.66
CA ALA A 15 13.20 15.81 0.27
C ALA A 15 14.06 17.08 0.29
N GLN A 16 14.16 17.75 -0.86
CA GLN A 16 15.05 18.89 -1.05
C GLN A 16 14.84 19.95 0.05
N PRO A 17 15.92 20.56 0.57
CA PRO A 17 15.81 21.59 1.60
C PRO A 17 14.98 22.76 1.07
N LYS A 18 14.18 23.36 1.94
CA LYS A 18 13.41 24.56 1.58
C LYS A 18 14.38 25.70 1.29
N SER A 19 14.11 26.49 0.25
CA SER A 19 15.01 27.52 -0.29
C SER A 19 14.93 28.88 0.42
N GLY A 20 14.05 29.04 1.41
CA GLY A 20 13.87 30.33 2.10
C GLY A 20 13.12 31.39 1.30
N ILE A 21 12.64 31.05 0.08
CA ILE A 21 11.93 31.96 -0.82
C ILE A 21 10.43 31.98 -0.48
N PHE A 22 9.79 33.14 -0.64
CA PHE A 22 8.36 33.37 -0.36
C PHE A 22 7.41 32.67 -1.35
N VAL A 23 7.78 32.62 -2.64
CA VAL A 23 7.02 31.99 -3.73
C VAL A 23 7.93 31.13 -4.61
N GLY A 24 7.38 30.09 -5.26
CA GLY A 24 8.13 29.13 -6.08
C GLY A 24 8.21 27.72 -5.49
N LEU A 25 8.97 26.84 -6.15
CA LEU A 25 9.22 25.46 -5.70
C LEU A 25 10.12 25.46 -4.45
N ASN A 26 9.92 24.49 -3.55
CA ASN A 26 10.63 24.38 -2.27
C ASN A 26 10.56 25.63 -1.36
N LYS A 27 9.52 26.46 -1.54
CA LYS A 27 9.27 27.67 -0.75
C LYS A 27 9.11 27.41 0.75
N GLY A 28 9.28 28.48 1.52
CA GLY A 28 9.11 28.53 2.96
C GLY A 28 10.43 28.52 3.73
N HIS A 29 10.32 28.68 5.05
CA HIS A 29 11.47 28.77 5.95
C HIS A 29 12.36 27.53 5.88
N ILE A 30 13.68 27.74 5.89
CA ILE A 30 14.69 26.67 5.94
C ILE A 30 14.53 25.95 7.27
N VAL A 31 14.07 24.69 7.23
CA VAL A 31 13.85 23.87 8.44
C VAL A 31 14.47 22.50 8.22
N THR A 32 15.23 22.03 9.21
CA THR A 32 15.73 20.65 9.27
C THR A 32 14.57 19.72 9.63
N LYS A 33 14.02 19.02 8.65
CA LYS A 33 12.93 18.07 8.89
C LYS A 33 13.48 16.85 9.63
N ARG A 34 12.83 16.49 10.74
CA ARG A 34 13.09 15.24 11.46
C ARG A 34 12.27 14.12 10.85
N GLU A 35 12.82 12.92 10.80
CA GLU A 35 12.05 11.74 10.44
C GLU A 35 11.10 11.39 11.58
N LEU A 36 9.80 11.54 11.32
CA LEU A 36 8.75 11.19 12.28
C LEU A 36 8.48 9.68 12.21
N ALA A 37 8.43 9.04 13.38
CA ALA A 37 7.99 7.66 13.47
C ALA A 37 6.57 7.51 12.89
N PRO A 38 6.29 6.45 12.11
CA PRO A 38 4.99 6.25 11.51
C PRO A 38 3.93 6.07 12.61
N ARG A 39 2.94 6.95 12.60
CA ARG A 39 1.81 6.91 13.53
C ARG A 39 0.99 5.61 13.36
N PRO A 40 0.44 5.03 14.45
CA PRO A 40 -0.40 3.84 14.36
C PRO A 40 -1.60 3.97 13.41
N SER A 41 -2.19 5.17 13.30
CA SER A 41 -3.28 5.43 12.35
C SER A 41 -2.87 5.28 10.87
N ALA A 42 -1.58 5.43 10.54
CA ALA A 42 -1.06 5.19 9.20
C ALA A 42 -1.00 3.69 8.84
N ASN A 43 -1.18 2.78 9.81
CA ASN A 43 -1.22 1.34 9.55
C ASN A 43 -2.62 0.83 9.14
N LYS A 44 -3.64 1.71 9.09
CA LYS A 44 -4.99 1.34 8.65
C LYS A 44 -4.97 0.84 7.20
N GLY A 45 -5.61 -0.30 6.95
CA GLY A 45 -5.66 -0.94 5.62
C GLY A 45 -4.53 -1.92 5.31
N LYS A 46 -3.45 -1.93 6.12
CA LYS A 46 -2.34 -2.88 5.95
C LYS A 46 -2.79 -4.29 6.36
N ARG A 47 -2.57 -5.28 5.49
CA ARG A 47 -2.87 -6.69 5.81
C ARG A 47 -1.74 -7.29 6.64
N SER A 48 -2.10 -8.02 7.69
CA SER A 48 -1.14 -8.81 8.48
C SER A 48 -1.04 -10.23 7.91
N LYS A 49 0.07 -10.93 8.16
CA LYS A 49 0.26 -12.32 7.71
C LYS A 49 -0.88 -13.25 8.18
N ARG A 50 -1.31 -13.09 9.44
CA ARG A 50 -2.43 -13.85 10.02
C ARG A 50 -3.75 -13.52 9.32
N THR A 51 -4.05 -12.24 9.10
CA THR A 51 -5.32 -11.86 8.47
C THR A 51 -5.36 -12.15 6.97
N ASP A 52 -4.23 -12.31 6.30
CA ASP A 52 -4.19 -12.84 4.93
C ASP A 52 -4.45 -14.35 4.90
N PHE A 53 -3.81 -15.12 5.78
CA PHE A 53 -4.01 -16.56 5.91
C PHE A 53 -5.46 -16.93 6.22
N VAL A 54 -6.06 -16.29 7.23
CA VAL A 54 -7.46 -16.55 7.61
C VAL A 54 -8.43 -16.23 6.46
N ARG A 55 -8.20 -15.14 5.72
CA ARG A 55 -9.06 -14.78 4.57
C ARG A 55 -8.93 -15.78 3.42
N LYS A 56 -7.74 -16.34 3.19
CA LYS A 56 -7.54 -17.39 2.17
C LYS A 56 -8.29 -18.66 2.55
N LEU A 57 -8.15 -19.13 3.79
CA LEU A 57 -8.90 -20.29 4.30
C LEU A 57 -10.41 -20.10 4.16
N ILE A 58 -10.96 -18.94 4.53
CA ILE A 58 -12.40 -18.69 4.41
C ILE A 58 -12.86 -18.74 2.96
N ARG A 59 -12.08 -18.21 2.01
CA ARG A 59 -12.41 -18.25 0.58
C ARG A 59 -12.36 -19.68 0.02
N GLU A 60 -11.46 -20.51 0.51
CA GLU A 60 -11.38 -21.92 0.13
C GLU A 60 -12.62 -22.70 0.61
N VAL A 61 -13.09 -22.43 1.83
CA VAL A 61 -14.24 -23.12 2.43
C VAL A 61 -15.58 -22.61 1.89
N ALA A 62 -15.80 -21.29 1.87
CA ALA A 62 -17.08 -20.71 1.49
C ALA A 62 -17.24 -20.52 -0.03
N GLY A 63 -16.12 -20.49 -0.78
CA GLY A 63 -16.12 -20.22 -2.21
C GLY A 63 -16.50 -18.78 -2.57
N PHE A 64 -16.97 -18.60 -3.81
CA PHE A 64 -17.37 -17.31 -4.36
C PHE A 64 -18.88 -17.08 -4.29
N ALA A 65 -19.28 -15.82 -4.14
CA ALA A 65 -20.67 -15.38 -4.26
C ALA A 65 -21.18 -15.61 -5.70
N PRO A 66 -22.50 -15.75 -5.91
CA PRO A 66 -23.06 -16.01 -7.24
C PRO A 66 -22.69 -14.92 -8.27
N TYR A 67 -22.60 -13.66 -7.86
CA TYR A 67 -22.20 -12.55 -8.73
C TYR A 67 -20.71 -12.57 -9.07
N GLU A 68 -19.86 -12.95 -8.11
CA GLU A 68 -18.42 -13.09 -8.34
C GLU A 68 -18.15 -14.19 -9.38
N LYS A 69 -18.90 -15.30 -9.33
CA LYS A 69 -18.82 -16.37 -10.35
C LYS A 69 -19.19 -15.87 -11.75
N ARG A 70 -20.32 -15.16 -11.88
CA ARG A 70 -20.75 -14.58 -13.17
C ARG A 70 -19.72 -13.61 -13.74
N ILE A 71 -19.14 -12.75 -12.91
CA ILE A 71 -18.08 -11.84 -13.35
C ILE A 71 -16.87 -12.64 -13.84
N THR A 72 -16.42 -13.66 -13.10
CA THR A 72 -15.31 -14.51 -13.59
C THR A 72 -15.62 -15.25 -14.88
N GLU A 73 -16.89 -15.57 -15.16
CA GLU A 73 -17.30 -16.16 -16.44
C GLU A 73 -17.27 -15.13 -17.58
N LEU A 74 -17.74 -13.90 -17.35
CA LEU A 74 -17.67 -12.82 -18.33
C LEU A 74 -16.22 -12.46 -18.69
N LEU A 75 -15.35 -12.37 -17.69
CA LEU A 75 -13.92 -12.14 -17.88
C LEU A 75 -13.25 -13.26 -18.70
N LYS A 76 -13.68 -14.52 -18.55
CA LYS A 76 -13.16 -15.63 -19.36
C LYS A 76 -13.57 -15.54 -20.83
N VAL A 77 -14.74 -14.95 -21.11
CA VAL A 77 -15.28 -14.76 -22.47
C VAL A 77 -14.69 -13.49 -23.12
N GLY A 78 -13.94 -12.67 -22.37
CA GLY A 78 -13.35 -11.42 -22.87
C GLY A 78 -14.40 -10.33 -23.13
N LYS A 79 -15.58 -10.44 -22.50
CA LYS A 79 -16.59 -9.38 -22.47
C LYS A 79 -16.35 -8.55 -21.22
N ASP A 80 -15.37 -7.65 -21.32
CA ASP A 80 -15.09 -6.57 -20.36
C ASP A 80 -15.78 -5.27 -20.79
#